data_AF-A0A3M1YDY9-F1
#
_entry.id   AF-A0A3M1YDY9-F1
#
_cell.length_a   1.000
_cell.length_b   1.000
_cell.length_c   1.000
_cell.angle_alpha   90.00
_cell.angle_beta   90.00
_cell.angle_gamma   90.00
#
_symmetry.space_group_name_H-M   'P 1'
#
loop_
_entity.id
_entity.type
_entity.pdbx_description
1 polymer ?
#
loop_
_entity_poly.entity_id
_entity_poly.type
_entity_poly.pdbx_seq_one_letter_code
_entity_poly.pdbx_strand_id
1 'polypeptide(L)'
;MYAKEHVHSKVGLEKVGLKPTDIKQLTMHWNLTPAELYEHIIRNGEGVLTNKGAIRILTGQYTGRSPKDKFFVEQAPSKDEIWWGSVNQPISAEVFDHLHKKVLDHLSHQDDLYIIDAWGGTDPKYRLPVRVVSEVAYHALFAWNMFVRATEEELAEHDPEMTILAAPSLIAKPDEDGTRTGTFIIANLEKKIILIGGTMYSGEVKKGIFSILNYLLPHQGVMPMHCSANIGPKGDTAAFFGLSGTGKTTLSADSSRILIGDDEHGWSDDGIFNFEGGCYAKTIHLSPEGEPEIYATTQMFGTILENVPLKDDRSPDFDDARYTENTRASYPISYIP
;
A
#
# COMPACT_ATOMS: atom_id res chain seq x y z
N MET A 1 23.81 -21.00 -6.45
CA MET A 1 22.71 -20.32 -5.75
C MET A 1 23.13 -18.87 -5.56
N TYR A 2 22.46 -17.94 -6.25
CA TYR A 2 22.68 -16.50 -6.11
C TYR A 2 21.70 -15.97 -5.05
N ALA A 3 21.92 -16.31 -3.78
CA ALA A 3 21.20 -15.63 -2.71
C ALA A 3 21.97 -14.33 -2.42
N LYS A 4 21.51 -13.21 -2.96
CA LYS A 4 22.01 -11.88 -2.56
C LYS A 4 21.41 -11.61 -1.18
N GLU A 5 22.26 -11.31 -0.20
CA GLU A 5 21.78 -10.80 1.08
C GLU A 5 21.30 -9.36 0.86
N HIS A 6 20.05 -9.09 1.20
CA HIS A 6 19.46 -7.76 1.04
C HIS A 6 19.73 -6.92 2.28
N VAL A 7 20.09 -5.66 2.08
CA VAL A 7 20.27 -4.72 3.18
C VAL A 7 18.92 -4.49 3.86
N HIS A 8 18.91 -4.59 5.17
CA HIS A 8 17.73 -4.31 5.97
C HIS A 8 18.12 -3.60 7.27
N SER A 9 17.13 -2.98 7.89
CA SER A 9 17.26 -2.30 9.17
C SER A 9 17.81 -3.22 10.26
N LYS A 10 18.54 -2.63 11.21
CA LYS A 10 18.95 -3.30 12.47
C LYS A 10 17.77 -3.54 13.43
N VAL A 11 16.65 -2.85 13.21
CA VAL A 11 15.41 -3.00 13.99
C VAL A 11 14.65 -4.19 13.41
N GLY A 12 14.50 -5.26 14.18
CA GLY A 12 13.77 -6.45 13.75
C GLY A 12 12.26 -6.37 14.04
N LEU A 13 11.58 -7.51 13.88
CA LEU A 13 10.13 -7.62 14.10
C LEU A 13 9.76 -7.77 15.59
N GLU A 14 10.74 -7.91 16.47
CA GLU A 14 10.52 -7.85 17.92
C GLU A 14 9.96 -6.50 18.38
N LYS A 15 10.22 -5.42 17.62
CA LYS A 15 9.63 -4.08 17.86
C LYS A 15 8.11 -4.09 17.80
N VAL A 16 7.52 -4.96 16.97
CA VAL A 16 6.08 -5.16 16.87
C VAL A 16 5.61 -6.43 17.59
N GLY A 17 6.48 -7.08 18.36
CA GLY A 17 6.14 -8.21 19.20
C GLY A 17 6.31 -9.59 18.58
N LEU A 18 6.77 -9.71 17.34
CA LEU A 18 7.09 -11.00 16.71
C LEU A 18 8.50 -11.43 17.12
N LYS A 19 8.63 -12.36 18.07
CA LYS A 19 9.95 -12.76 18.58
C LYS A 19 10.55 -13.89 17.74
N PRO A 20 11.89 -13.97 17.62
CA PRO A 20 12.55 -15.09 16.96
C PRO A 20 12.18 -16.47 17.53
N THR A 21 11.80 -16.55 18.80
CA THR A 21 11.35 -17.81 19.44
C THR A 21 9.99 -18.28 18.96
N ASP A 22 9.17 -17.39 18.42
CA ASP A 22 7.83 -17.70 17.90
C ASP A 22 7.92 -18.29 16.48
N ILE A 23 9.08 -18.13 15.83
CA ILE A 23 9.40 -18.51 14.45
C ILE A 23 9.92 -19.96 14.44
N LYS A 24 9.05 -20.93 14.14
CA LYS A 24 9.45 -22.35 14.14
C LYS A 24 10.13 -22.79 12.84
N GLN A 25 9.66 -22.30 11.68
CA GLN A 25 10.17 -22.61 10.33
C GLN A 25 10.02 -21.43 9.33
N LEU A 26 9.73 -20.24 9.84
CA LEU A 26 9.41 -19.08 9.03
C LEU A 26 10.68 -18.46 8.39
N THR A 27 10.63 -18.22 7.08
CA THR A 27 11.66 -17.48 6.33
C THR A 27 11.25 -16.02 6.18
N MET A 28 12.13 -15.10 6.58
CA MET A 28 11.91 -13.66 6.43
C MET A 28 12.64 -13.14 5.20
N HIS A 29 11.88 -12.59 4.26
CA HIS A 29 12.36 -12.03 3.00
C HIS A 29 12.34 -10.52 3.06
N TRP A 30 13.51 -9.92 3.24
CA TRP A 30 13.67 -8.48 3.37
C TRP A 30 13.95 -7.81 2.04
N ASN A 31 13.22 -6.75 1.72
CA ASN A 31 13.48 -5.80 0.64
C ASN A 31 13.77 -6.48 -0.72
N LEU A 32 13.10 -7.61 -0.99
CA LEU A 32 13.26 -8.34 -2.25
C LEU A 32 13.01 -7.41 -3.44
N THR A 33 13.77 -7.65 -4.51
CA THR A 33 13.57 -6.94 -5.77
C THR A 33 12.26 -7.35 -6.45
N PRO A 34 11.72 -6.54 -7.38
CA PRO A 34 10.57 -6.95 -8.18
C PRO A 34 10.74 -8.29 -8.90
N ALA A 35 11.96 -8.62 -9.34
CA ALA A 35 12.26 -9.91 -9.97
C ALA A 35 12.04 -11.08 -9.02
N GLU A 36 12.62 -11.03 -7.83
CA GLU A 36 12.46 -12.06 -6.81
C GLU A 36 10.99 -12.14 -6.34
N LEU A 37 10.33 -11.00 -6.14
CA LEU A 37 8.92 -10.97 -5.75
C LEU A 37 8.01 -11.63 -6.80
N TYR A 38 8.28 -11.43 -8.09
CA TYR A 38 7.56 -12.13 -9.16
C TYR A 38 7.71 -13.64 -9.09
N GLU A 39 8.93 -14.14 -8.83
CA GLU A 39 9.19 -15.57 -8.67
C GLU A 39 8.38 -16.15 -7.52
N HIS A 40 8.35 -15.46 -6.38
CA HIS A 40 7.57 -15.86 -5.21
C HIS A 40 6.06 -15.81 -5.50
N ILE A 41 5.54 -14.72 -6.07
CA ILE A 41 4.12 -14.59 -6.44
C ILE A 41 3.66 -15.75 -7.32
N ILE A 42 4.47 -16.12 -8.33
CA ILE A 42 4.14 -17.22 -9.25
C ILE A 42 4.25 -18.57 -8.53
N ARG A 43 5.32 -18.81 -7.79
CA ARG A 43 5.57 -20.06 -7.04
C ARG A 43 4.47 -20.34 -6.02
N ASN A 44 4.02 -19.29 -5.33
CA ASN A 44 3.00 -19.37 -4.29
C ASN A 44 1.57 -19.41 -4.87
N GLY A 45 1.41 -19.24 -6.19
CA GLY A 45 0.10 -19.23 -6.85
C GLY A 45 -0.73 -17.97 -6.57
N GLU A 46 -0.10 -16.88 -6.12
CA GLU A 46 -0.75 -15.61 -5.80
C GLU A 46 -1.17 -14.83 -7.07
N GLY A 47 -0.49 -15.07 -8.19
CA GLY A 47 -0.68 -14.33 -9.42
C GLY A 47 -0.27 -15.07 -10.69
N VAL A 48 -0.58 -14.48 -11.84
CA VAL A 48 -0.17 -15.00 -13.15
C VAL A 48 0.42 -13.89 -14.03
N LEU A 49 1.42 -14.22 -14.84
CA LEU A 49 1.96 -13.30 -15.82
C LEU A 49 0.95 -13.02 -16.95
N THR A 50 0.85 -11.75 -17.32
CA THR A 50 0.26 -11.31 -18.59
C THR A 50 1.20 -11.60 -19.76
N ASN A 51 0.69 -11.48 -20.98
CA ASN A 51 1.48 -11.69 -22.20
C ASN A 51 2.64 -10.69 -22.41
N LYS A 52 2.66 -9.57 -21.67
CA LYS A 52 3.70 -8.52 -21.77
C LYS A 52 4.56 -8.36 -20.52
N GLY A 53 4.32 -9.14 -19.46
CA GLY A 53 5.21 -9.19 -18.30
C GLY A 53 4.72 -8.43 -17.05
N ALA A 54 3.56 -7.76 -17.10
CA ALA A 54 2.85 -7.38 -15.87
C ALA A 54 2.32 -8.63 -15.15
N ILE A 55 2.16 -8.56 -13.82
CA ILE A 55 1.61 -9.65 -13.01
C ILE A 55 0.14 -9.37 -12.65
N ARG A 56 -0.76 -10.32 -12.90
CA ARG A 56 -2.19 -10.20 -12.58
C ARG A 56 -2.49 -10.89 -11.25
N ILE A 57 -3.16 -10.17 -10.36
CA ILE A 57 -3.62 -10.63 -9.05
C ILE A 57 -5.15 -10.60 -9.00
N LEU A 58 -5.77 -11.59 -8.37
CA LEU A 58 -7.19 -11.54 -8.01
C LEU A 58 -7.30 -11.42 -6.49
N THR A 59 -8.01 -10.40 -6.01
CA THR A 59 -8.14 -10.12 -4.57
C THR A 59 -9.35 -10.80 -3.94
N GLY A 60 -10.06 -11.63 -4.71
CA GLY A 60 -11.19 -12.42 -4.25
C GLY A 60 -12.44 -11.57 -3.98
N GLN A 61 -13.09 -11.82 -2.84
CA GLN A 61 -14.36 -11.16 -2.47
C GLN A 61 -14.23 -9.64 -2.38
N TYR A 62 -13.09 -9.13 -1.93
CA TYR A 62 -12.87 -7.71 -1.73
C TYR A 62 -12.07 -7.13 -2.89
N THR A 63 -12.77 -6.49 -3.83
CA THR A 63 -12.18 -5.81 -5.00
C THR A 63 -12.07 -4.29 -4.82
N GLY A 64 -12.20 -3.83 -3.58
CA GLY A 64 -12.19 -2.44 -3.18
C GLY A 64 -12.05 -2.31 -1.67
N ARG A 65 -12.07 -1.07 -1.17
CA ARG A 65 -11.96 -0.80 0.27
C ARG A 65 -13.15 -1.36 1.04
N SER A 66 -12.92 -1.61 2.33
CA SER A 66 -13.93 -1.98 3.33
C SER A 66 -14.08 -0.90 4.40
N PRO A 67 -14.64 0.30 4.10
CA PRO A 67 -14.66 1.43 5.03
C PRO A 67 -15.33 1.13 6.37
N LYS A 68 -16.34 0.25 6.38
CA LYS A 68 -17.07 -0.14 7.59
C LYS A 68 -16.28 -1.10 8.49
N ASP A 69 -15.18 -1.66 7.99
CA ASP A 69 -14.27 -2.54 8.75
C ASP A 69 -12.97 -1.83 9.12
N LYS A 70 -12.91 -0.50 8.89
CA LYS A 70 -11.79 0.36 9.29
C LYS A 70 -12.07 1.01 10.65
N PHE A 71 -11.11 0.91 11.56
CA PHE A 71 -11.19 1.42 12.91
C PHE A 71 -9.90 2.13 13.34
N PHE A 72 -10.04 3.04 14.29
CA PHE A 72 -8.93 3.63 15.05
C PHE A 72 -9.09 3.26 16.51
N VAL A 73 -7.98 2.95 17.18
CA VAL A 73 -8.02 2.63 18.60
C VAL A 73 -8.36 3.88 19.40
N GLU A 74 -9.41 3.81 20.22
CA GLU A 74 -9.85 4.91 21.06
C GLU A 74 -9.03 4.92 22.36
N GLN A 75 -7.86 5.57 22.33
CA GLN A 75 -6.99 5.70 23.49
C GLN A 75 -6.28 7.05 23.52
N ALA A 76 -5.79 7.44 24.70
CA ALA A 76 -5.00 8.66 24.83
C ALA A 76 -3.58 8.48 24.27
N PRO A 77 -2.96 9.53 23.69
CA PRO A 77 -3.50 10.89 23.56
C PRO A 77 -4.38 11.12 22.30
N SER A 78 -4.32 10.25 21.29
CA SER A 78 -4.93 10.54 19.98
C SER A 78 -6.46 10.66 20.02
N LYS A 79 -7.13 10.06 21.01
CA LYS A 79 -8.60 10.13 21.14
C LYS A 79 -9.16 11.55 21.23
N ASP A 80 -8.39 12.50 21.71
CA ASP A 80 -8.84 13.89 21.89
C ASP A 80 -8.70 14.69 20.58
N GLU A 81 -8.01 14.14 19.59
CA GLU A 81 -7.71 14.79 18.30
C GLU A 81 -8.43 14.10 17.12
N ILE A 82 -8.72 12.80 17.22
CA ILE A 82 -9.44 12.06 16.18
C ILE A 82 -10.88 12.56 16.07
N TRP A 83 -11.29 12.88 14.85
CA TRP A 83 -12.68 13.20 14.55
C TRP A 83 -13.53 11.94 14.43
N TRP A 84 -14.07 11.47 15.56
CA TRP A 84 -14.86 10.24 15.66
C TRP A 84 -16.18 10.28 14.89
N GLY A 85 -16.54 9.18 14.24
CA GLY A 85 -17.81 9.05 13.53
C GLY A 85 -17.87 7.82 12.63
N SER A 86 -18.74 7.86 11.60
CA SER A 86 -18.89 6.74 10.67
C SER A 86 -17.67 6.50 9.76
N VAL A 87 -16.75 7.47 9.68
CA VAL A 87 -15.49 7.36 8.92
C VAL A 87 -14.36 6.87 9.83
N ASN A 88 -14.17 7.52 10.98
CA ASN A 88 -13.20 7.12 11.99
C ASN A 88 -13.96 6.41 13.11
N GLN A 89 -14.13 5.10 12.96
CA GLN A 89 -14.86 4.29 13.92
C GLN A 89 -13.95 3.92 15.10
N PRO A 90 -14.39 4.08 16.36
CA PRO A 90 -13.60 3.70 17.51
C PRO A 90 -13.55 2.18 17.67
N ILE A 91 -12.45 1.68 18.20
CA ILE A 91 -12.32 0.32 18.74
C ILE A 91 -11.48 0.38 20.02
N SER A 92 -11.80 -0.47 21.00
CA SER A 92 -11.08 -0.47 22.28
C SER A 92 -9.64 -0.99 22.12
N ALA A 93 -8.73 -0.52 22.98
CA ALA A 93 -7.36 -1.01 23.03
C ALA A 93 -7.28 -2.52 23.34
N GLU A 94 -8.20 -3.05 24.14
CA GLU A 94 -8.27 -4.47 24.49
C GLU A 94 -8.55 -5.35 23.26
N VAL A 95 -9.50 -4.94 22.42
CA VAL A 95 -9.80 -5.62 21.16
C VAL A 95 -8.61 -5.55 20.20
N PHE A 96 -7.96 -4.38 20.09
CA PHE A 96 -6.75 -4.25 19.29
C PHE A 96 -5.65 -5.19 19.78
N ASP A 97 -5.40 -5.27 21.08
CA ASP A 97 -4.35 -6.10 21.67
C ASP A 97 -4.60 -7.60 21.46
N HIS A 98 -5.87 -8.01 21.57
CA HIS A 98 -6.31 -9.37 21.23
C HIS A 98 -6.05 -9.71 19.76
N LEU A 99 -6.51 -8.85 18.84
CA LEU A 99 -6.31 -9.04 17.40
C LEU A 99 -4.84 -8.95 17.00
N HIS A 100 -4.07 -8.05 17.61
CA HIS A 100 -2.64 -7.92 17.37
C HIS A 100 -1.92 -9.22 17.72
N LYS A 101 -2.20 -9.78 18.90
CA LYS A 101 -1.64 -11.09 19.30
C LYS A 101 -2.03 -12.19 18.31
N LYS A 102 -3.29 -12.22 17.86
CA LYS A 102 -3.78 -13.18 16.88
C LYS A 102 -3.09 -13.04 15.52
N VAL A 103 -2.85 -11.81 15.06
CA VAL A 103 -2.09 -11.51 13.83
C VAL A 103 -0.65 -11.98 13.98
N LEU A 104 0.02 -11.67 15.10
CA LEU A 104 1.40 -12.12 15.33
C LEU A 104 1.51 -13.64 15.34
N ASP A 105 0.61 -14.33 16.05
CA ASP A 105 0.56 -15.80 16.07
C ASP A 105 0.30 -16.38 14.67
N HIS A 106 -0.61 -15.79 13.91
CA HIS A 106 -0.87 -16.21 12.54
C HIS A 106 0.35 -16.03 11.63
N LEU A 107 1.01 -14.88 11.68
CA LEU A 107 2.19 -14.56 10.88
C LEU A 107 3.41 -15.42 11.28
N SER A 108 3.57 -15.76 12.57
CA SER A 108 4.68 -16.61 13.03
C SER A 108 4.58 -18.07 12.58
N HIS A 109 3.39 -18.50 12.15
CA HIS A 109 3.13 -19.84 11.64
C HIS A 109 3.13 -19.93 10.11
N GLN A 110 3.44 -18.84 9.40
CA GLN A 110 3.63 -18.85 7.95
C GLN A 110 5.00 -19.43 7.58
N ASP A 111 5.11 -19.96 6.36
CA ASP A 111 6.40 -20.43 5.82
C ASP A 111 7.29 -19.26 5.40
N ASP A 112 6.67 -18.19 4.86
CA ASP A 112 7.34 -17.00 4.35
C ASP A 112 6.68 -15.72 4.92
N LEU A 113 7.49 -14.73 5.28
CA LEU A 113 7.08 -13.35 5.49
C LEU A 113 7.89 -12.44 4.57
N TYR A 114 7.22 -11.46 3.99
CA TYR A 114 7.81 -10.46 3.11
C TYR A 114 7.81 -9.11 3.82
N ILE A 115 8.99 -8.51 3.94
CA ILE A 115 9.19 -7.26 4.67
C ILE A 115 9.75 -6.20 3.72
N ILE A 116 9.05 -5.07 3.62
CA ILE A 116 9.48 -3.91 2.84
C ILE A 116 9.62 -2.72 3.78
N ASP A 117 10.83 -2.17 3.86
CA ASP A 117 11.11 -0.88 4.48
C ASP A 117 11.12 0.22 3.41
N ALA A 118 10.32 1.27 3.64
CA ALA A 118 10.12 2.36 2.70
C ALA A 118 9.79 3.67 3.44
N TRP A 119 9.47 4.71 2.67
CA TRP A 119 9.07 6.02 3.17
C TRP A 119 7.66 6.39 2.68
N GLY A 120 6.84 6.95 3.57
CA GLY A 120 5.64 7.70 3.21
C GLY A 120 5.98 9.19 3.16
N GLY A 121 6.12 9.76 1.97
CA GLY A 121 6.63 11.12 1.77
C GLY A 121 7.95 11.16 1.00
N THR A 122 8.00 12.00 -0.04
CA THR A 122 9.20 12.28 -0.83
C THR A 122 10.08 13.37 -0.22
N ASP A 123 9.52 14.26 0.62
CA ASP A 123 10.29 15.29 1.33
C ASP A 123 10.98 14.70 2.57
N PRO A 124 12.32 14.67 2.63
CA PRO A 124 13.07 14.13 3.76
C PRO A 124 12.76 14.79 5.11
N LYS A 125 12.25 16.02 5.12
CA LYS A 125 11.88 16.75 6.36
C LYS A 125 10.62 16.18 7.01
N TYR A 126 9.71 15.61 6.21
CA TYR A 126 8.37 15.21 6.66
C TYR A 126 8.04 13.74 6.41
N ARG A 127 8.93 12.99 5.74
CA ARG A 127 8.70 11.58 5.41
C ARG A 127 8.56 10.70 6.65
N LEU A 128 7.63 9.77 6.60
CA LEU A 128 7.37 8.76 7.63
C LEU A 128 8.12 7.46 7.28
N PRO A 129 9.02 6.94 8.12
CA PRO A 129 9.57 5.60 7.93
C PRO A 129 8.48 4.54 8.12
N VAL A 130 8.19 3.80 7.06
CA VAL A 130 7.14 2.77 7.01
C VAL A 130 7.77 1.39 6.86
N ARG A 131 7.28 0.41 7.62
CA ARG A 131 7.53 -1.01 7.40
C ARG A 131 6.25 -1.71 7.02
N VAL A 132 6.28 -2.52 5.97
CA VAL A 132 5.18 -3.43 5.62
C VAL A 132 5.66 -4.85 5.86
N VAL A 133 4.90 -5.62 6.64
CA VAL A 133 5.11 -7.04 6.87
C VAL A 133 3.89 -7.79 6.35
N SER A 134 4.07 -8.73 5.43
CA SER A 134 2.97 -9.51 4.91
C SER A 134 3.32 -10.97 4.68
N GLU A 135 2.33 -11.84 4.78
CA GLU A 135 2.43 -13.27 4.42
C GLU A 135 2.33 -13.55 2.91
N VAL A 136 1.98 -12.56 2.10
CA VAL A 136 1.89 -12.70 0.63
C VAL A 136 2.92 -11.82 -0.08
N ALA A 137 3.61 -12.38 -1.07
CA ALA A 137 4.66 -11.70 -1.82
C ALA A 137 4.14 -10.50 -2.62
N TYR A 138 2.92 -10.60 -3.15
CA TYR A 138 2.34 -9.51 -3.93
C TYR A 138 2.13 -8.22 -3.12
N HIS A 139 1.81 -8.30 -1.83
CA HIS A 139 1.71 -7.09 -1.00
C HIS A 139 3.06 -6.39 -0.84
N ALA A 140 4.17 -7.13 -0.81
CA ALA A 140 5.50 -6.54 -0.81
C ALA A 140 5.81 -5.87 -2.16
N LEU A 141 5.45 -6.48 -3.29
CA LEU A 141 5.60 -5.83 -4.61
C LEU A 141 4.74 -4.57 -4.71
N PHE A 142 3.52 -4.62 -4.19
CA PHE A 142 2.63 -3.45 -4.13
C PHE A 142 3.25 -2.34 -3.28
N ALA A 143 3.76 -2.66 -2.09
CA ALA A 143 4.45 -1.70 -1.23
C ALA A 143 5.69 -1.09 -1.92
N TRP A 144 6.47 -1.91 -2.64
CA TRP A 144 7.63 -1.47 -3.42
C TRP A 144 7.24 -0.51 -4.55
N ASN A 145 6.11 -0.75 -5.20
CA ASN A 145 5.56 0.16 -6.21
C ASN A 145 5.07 1.47 -5.57
N MET A 146 4.28 1.39 -4.49
CA MET A 146 3.50 2.52 -4.00
C MET A 146 4.23 3.45 -3.03
N PHE A 147 5.15 2.95 -2.21
CA PHE A 147 5.88 3.79 -1.25
C PHE A 147 7.18 4.33 -1.86
N VAL A 148 7.70 5.41 -1.26
CA VAL A 148 8.98 5.99 -1.68
C VAL A 148 10.10 5.04 -1.26
N ARG A 149 10.86 4.56 -2.24
CA ARG A 149 11.93 3.56 -2.04
C ARG A 149 13.09 4.16 -1.26
N ALA A 150 13.54 3.44 -0.24
CA ALA A 150 14.77 3.76 0.49
C ALA A 150 16.00 3.30 -0.32
N THR A 151 17.12 4.00 -0.19
CA THR A 151 18.42 3.54 -0.72
C THR A 151 19.01 2.43 0.17
N GLU A 152 20.03 1.71 -0.30
CA GLU A 152 20.70 0.69 0.54
C GLU A 152 21.27 1.31 1.83
N GLU A 153 21.81 2.54 1.79
CA GLU A 153 22.30 3.25 2.97
C GLU A 153 21.17 3.64 3.93
N GLU A 154 20.04 4.10 3.39
CA GLU A 154 18.87 4.42 4.20
C GLU A 154 18.25 3.19 4.85
N LEU A 155 18.21 2.05 4.14
CA LEU A 155 17.74 0.78 4.66
C LEU A 155 18.57 0.30 5.86
N ALA A 156 19.89 0.46 5.81
CA ALA A 156 20.78 0.03 6.88
C ALA A 156 20.53 0.77 8.22
N GLU A 157 20.04 2.01 8.16
CA GLU A 157 19.75 2.85 9.32
C GLU A 157 18.24 3.14 9.50
N HIS A 158 17.38 2.44 8.75
CA HIS A 158 15.92 2.64 8.80
C HIS A 158 15.39 2.27 10.18
N ASP A 159 14.57 3.14 10.79
CA ASP A 159 13.86 2.86 12.04
C ASP A 159 12.35 3.08 11.84
N PRO A 160 11.55 2.02 11.67
CA PRO A 160 10.14 2.14 11.32
C PRO A 160 9.35 2.93 12.37
N GLU A 161 8.64 3.96 11.92
CA GLU A 161 7.72 4.76 12.75
C GLU A 161 6.25 4.42 12.50
N MET A 162 5.95 3.62 11.50
CA MET A 162 4.65 2.98 11.32
C MET A 162 4.85 1.60 10.72
N THR A 163 4.29 0.57 11.34
CA THR A 163 4.36 -0.80 10.80
C THR A 163 2.98 -1.31 10.40
N ILE A 164 2.85 -1.80 9.17
CA ILE A 164 1.68 -2.52 8.70
C ILE A 164 1.92 -4.02 8.86
N LEU A 165 1.04 -4.69 9.59
CA LEU A 165 0.97 -6.15 9.68
C LEU A 165 -0.21 -6.63 8.83
N ALA A 166 0.09 -7.12 7.63
CA ALA A 166 -0.90 -7.56 6.65
C ALA A 166 -0.99 -9.09 6.61
N ALA A 167 -2.03 -9.63 7.23
CA ALA A 167 -2.40 -11.05 7.28
C ALA A 167 -3.73 -11.28 6.54
N PRO A 168 -3.78 -11.07 5.20
CA PRO A 168 -5.02 -11.14 4.43
C PRO A 168 -5.79 -12.46 4.55
N SER A 169 -5.10 -13.59 4.82
CA SER A 169 -5.73 -14.90 5.00
C SER A 169 -6.34 -15.10 6.40
N LEU A 170 -5.97 -14.26 7.38
CA LEU A 170 -6.54 -14.31 8.72
C LEU A 170 -7.93 -13.68 8.74
N ILE A 171 -8.95 -14.52 8.88
CA ILE A 171 -10.35 -14.07 8.99
C ILE A 171 -10.72 -13.92 10.47
N ALA A 172 -11.13 -12.72 10.86
CA ALA A 172 -11.67 -12.48 12.20
C ALA A 172 -13.02 -13.19 12.40
N LYS A 173 -13.35 -13.47 13.64
CA LYS A 173 -14.63 -14.00 14.07
C LYS A 173 -15.33 -12.90 14.87
N PRO A 174 -16.34 -12.22 14.30
CA PRO A 174 -16.97 -11.05 14.92
C PRO A 174 -17.31 -11.20 16.40
N ASP A 175 -17.96 -12.31 16.76
CA ASP A 175 -18.42 -12.56 18.12
C ASP A 175 -17.28 -12.82 19.13
N GLU A 176 -16.13 -13.33 18.66
CA GLU A 176 -14.97 -13.64 19.50
C GLU A 176 -13.96 -12.48 19.54
N ASP A 177 -13.79 -11.79 18.42
CA ASP A 177 -12.71 -10.83 18.20
C ASP A 177 -13.18 -9.36 18.32
N GLY A 178 -14.48 -9.10 18.47
CA GLY A 178 -15.00 -7.73 18.60
C GLY A 178 -14.96 -6.92 17.31
N THR A 179 -14.97 -7.59 16.15
CA THR A 179 -14.99 -6.96 14.82
C THR A 179 -16.40 -6.96 14.22
N ARG A 180 -16.63 -6.13 13.20
CA ARG A 180 -17.90 -6.10 12.47
C ARG A 180 -18.08 -7.32 11.55
N THR A 181 -17.01 -7.72 10.88
CA THR A 181 -16.96 -8.86 9.96
C THR A 181 -15.66 -9.62 10.13
N GLY A 182 -15.41 -10.60 9.26
CA GLY A 182 -14.11 -11.27 9.21
C GLY A 182 -12.96 -10.41 8.69
N THR A 183 -13.26 -9.24 8.12
CA THR A 183 -12.28 -8.25 7.70
C THR A 183 -12.08 -7.20 8.79
N PHE A 184 -10.84 -6.76 8.97
CA PHE A 184 -10.51 -5.69 9.91
C PHE A 184 -9.30 -4.90 9.42
N ILE A 185 -9.39 -3.58 9.53
CA ILE A 185 -8.31 -2.63 9.26
C ILE A 185 -8.23 -1.71 10.48
N ILE A 186 -7.27 -1.94 11.37
CA ILE A 186 -7.23 -1.23 12.66
C ILE A 186 -5.91 -0.50 12.82
N ALA A 187 -5.97 0.82 12.97
CA ALA A 187 -4.82 1.67 13.24
C ALA A 187 -4.72 2.01 14.73
N ASN A 188 -3.56 1.76 15.32
CA ASN A 188 -3.19 2.20 16.66
C ASN A 188 -2.03 3.20 16.55
N LEU A 189 -2.32 4.49 16.81
CA LEU A 189 -1.35 5.57 16.65
C LEU A 189 -0.25 5.52 17.71
N GLU A 190 -0.59 5.14 18.93
CA GLU A 190 0.34 5.07 20.06
C GLU A 190 1.31 3.90 19.93
N LYS A 191 0.82 2.76 19.44
CA LYS A 191 1.65 1.59 19.15
C LYS A 191 2.33 1.67 17.79
N LYS A 192 1.98 2.66 16.96
CA LYS A 192 2.53 2.85 15.61
C LYS A 192 2.36 1.61 14.72
N ILE A 193 1.18 0.98 14.79
CA ILE A 193 0.85 -0.26 14.09
C ILE A 193 -0.49 -0.14 13.37
N ILE A 194 -0.56 -0.67 12.15
CA ILE A 194 -1.81 -0.93 11.42
C ILE A 194 -1.94 -2.44 11.22
N LEU A 195 -3.07 -3.01 11.65
CA LEU A 195 -3.43 -4.40 11.39
C LEU A 195 -4.35 -4.46 10.18
N ILE A 196 -4.08 -5.38 9.26
CA ILE A 196 -4.95 -5.68 8.11
C ILE A 196 -5.17 -7.19 8.07
N GLY A 197 -6.43 -7.62 8.15
CA GLY A 197 -6.81 -9.02 8.02
C GLY A 197 -8.11 -9.22 7.28
N GLY A 198 -8.25 -10.40 6.67
CA GLY A 198 -9.46 -10.82 5.95
C GLY A 198 -9.70 -10.08 4.64
N THR A 199 -8.69 -9.46 4.04
CA THR A 199 -8.78 -8.81 2.73
C THR A 199 -7.43 -8.83 2.00
N MET A 200 -7.44 -9.27 0.75
CA MET A 200 -6.28 -9.23 -0.18
C MET A 200 -6.20 -7.90 -0.96
N TYR A 201 -7.09 -6.94 -0.68
CA TYR A 201 -7.12 -5.68 -1.42
C TYR A 201 -5.99 -4.75 -0.94
N SER A 202 -5.01 -4.52 -1.82
CA SER A 202 -3.80 -3.74 -1.53
C SER A 202 -4.08 -2.27 -1.20
N GLY A 203 -5.20 -1.73 -1.67
CA GLY A 203 -5.60 -0.36 -1.39
C GLY A 203 -5.72 -0.05 0.11
N GLU A 204 -5.93 -1.06 0.97
CA GLU A 204 -5.91 -0.89 2.43
C GLU A 204 -4.50 -0.63 2.98
N VAL A 205 -3.46 -1.22 2.37
CA VAL A 205 -2.05 -0.96 2.71
C VAL A 205 -1.70 0.50 2.42
N LYS A 206 -2.03 0.97 1.20
CA LYS A 206 -1.83 2.37 0.77
C LYS A 206 -2.59 3.36 1.66
N LYS A 207 -3.91 3.19 1.77
CA LYS A 207 -4.78 4.18 2.44
C LYS A 207 -4.64 4.20 3.96
N GLY A 208 -4.09 3.13 4.55
CA GLY A 208 -3.64 3.12 5.93
C GLY A 208 -2.63 4.25 6.19
N ILE A 209 -1.49 4.23 5.48
CA ILE A 209 -0.44 5.26 5.61
C ILE A 209 -0.95 6.66 5.28
N PHE A 210 -1.76 6.81 4.23
CA PHE A 210 -2.38 8.10 3.93
C PHE A 210 -3.14 8.68 5.12
N SER A 211 -3.90 7.84 5.83
CA SER A 211 -4.67 8.27 6.99
C SER A 211 -3.76 8.72 8.15
N ILE A 212 -2.63 8.03 8.33
CA ILE A 212 -1.62 8.40 9.33
C ILE A 212 -0.99 9.75 8.97
N LEU A 213 -0.60 9.96 7.70
CA LEU A 213 -0.03 11.24 7.26
C LEU A 213 -1.04 12.38 7.38
N ASN A 214 -2.33 12.14 7.12
CA ASN A 214 -3.39 13.12 7.35
C ASN A 214 -3.53 13.54 8.83
N TYR A 215 -3.15 12.67 9.75
CA TYR A 215 -3.12 12.97 11.18
C TYR A 215 -1.81 13.68 11.58
N LEU A 216 -0.65 13.14 11.21
CA LEU A 216 0.65 13.61 11.69
C LEU A 216 1.08 14.98 11.10
N LEU A 217 0.85 15.20 9.81
CA LEU A 217 1.41 16.35 9.09
C LEU A 217 0.82 17.71 9.51
N PRO A 218 -0.50 17.82 9.81
CA PRO A 218 -1.06 19.07 10.33
C PRO A 218 -0.37 19.58 11.62
N HIS A 219 0.08 18.69 12.51
CA HIS A 219 0.84 19.09 13.71
C HIS A 219 2.21 19.71 13.38
N GLN A 220 2.71 19.47 12.17
CA GLN A 220 3.97 19.99 11.65
C GLN A 220 3.76 21.20 10.71
N GLY A 221 2.53 21.73 10.63
CA GLY A 221 2.18 22.85 9.75
C GLY A 221 2.10 22.48 8.26
N VAL A 222 2.05 21.19 7.92
CA VAL A 222 1.93 20.72 6.54
C VAL A 222 0.47 20.35 6.24
N MET A 223 -0.06 20.81 5.10
CA MET A 223 -1.41 20.48 4.66
C MET A 223 -1.41 19.18 3.85
N PRO A 224 -1.96 18.07 4.36
CA PRO A 224 -2.15 16.85 3.59
C PRO A 224 -3.33 17.02 2.61
N MET A 225 -3.21 16.47 1.42
CA MET A 225 -4.13 16.66 0.31
C MET A 225 -4.39 15.32 -0.40
N HIS A 226 -5.67 15.09 -0.74
CA HIS A 226 -6.09 14.00 -1.62
C HIS A 226 -6.35 14.58 -3.03
N CYS A 227 -5.29 14.70 -3.81
CA CYS A 227 -5.29 15.32 -5.13
C CYS A 227 -4.23 14.67 -6.03
N SER A 228 -4.34 14.81 -7.35
CA SER A 228 -3.16 14.69 -8.20
C SER A 228 -2.45 16.03 -8.29
N ALA A 229 -1.16 16.02 -8.64
CA ALA A 229 -0.40 17.24 -8.87
C ALA A 229 0.63 17.08 -9.98
N ASN A 230 0.87 18.15 -10.75
CA ASN A 230 1.89 18.20 -11.80
C ASN A 230 2.57 19.58 -11.85
N ILE A 231 3.76 19.62 -12.46
CA ILE A 231 4.59 20.83 -12.57
C ILE A 231 4.91 21.14 -14.03
N GLY A 232 4.74 22.40 -14.39
CA GLY A 232 5.04 22.91 -15.72
C GLY A 232 6.53 23.24 -15.89
N PRO A 233 7.00 23.46 -17.13
CA PRO A 233 8.40 23.77 -17.42
C PRO A 233 8.89 25.09 -16.80
N LYS A 234 7.98 25.96 -16.33
CA LYS A 234 8.31 27.21 -15.63
C LYS A 234 8.31 27.07 -14.11
N GLY A 235 8.11 25.85 -13.59
CA GLY A 235 7.98 25.58 -12.16
C GLY A 235 6.60 25.92 -11.59
N ASP A 236 5.61 26.22 -12.42
CA ASP A 236 4.23 26.42 -11.99
C ASP A 236 3.58 25.08 -11.65
N THR A 237 3.11 24.92 -10.41
CA THR A 237 2.47 23.68 -9.94
C THR A 237 0.95 23.80 -9.99
N ALA A 238 0.29 22.73 -10.41
CA ALA A 238 -1.17 22.59 -10.35
C ALA A 238 -1.55 21.38 -9.49
N ALA A 239 -2.61 21.52 -8.69
CA ALA A 239 -3.20 20.46 -7.88
C ALA A 239 -4.67 20.25 -8.28
N PHE A 240 -5.08 18.99 -8.43
CA PHE A 240 -6.40 18.62 -8.94
C PHE A 240 -7.15 17.80 -7.88
N PHE A 241 -8.11 18.44 -7.22
CA PHE A 241 -8.98 17.78 -6.24
C PHE A 241 -10.19 17.16 -6.91
N GLY A 242 -10.61 16.00 -6.44
CA GLY A 242 -11.77 15.29 -6.99
C GLY A 242 -11.94 13.90 -6.40
N LEU A 243 -13.13 13.34 -6.50
CA LEU A 243 -13.38 11.95 -6.09
C LEU A 243 -12.84 10.96 -7.14
N SER A 244 -12.91 9.67 -6.85
CA SER A 244 -12.53 8.65 -7.83
C SER A 244 -13.48 8.72 -9.03
N GLY A 245 -12.94 8.72 -10.26
CA GLY A 245 -13.72 8.83 -11.49
C GLY A 245 -14.08 10.25 -11.96
N THR A 246 -13.64 11.31 -11.27
CA THR A 246 -13.91 12.71 -11.68
C THR A 246 -12.86 13.31 -12.62
N GLY A 247 -12.06 12.46 -13.29
CA GLY A 247 -11.04 12.91 -14.26
C GLY A 247 -9.72 13.41 -13.67
N LYS A 248 -9.45 13.27 -12.37
CA LYS A 248 -8.17 13.70 -11.74
C LYS A 248 -6.95 13.16 -12.49
N THR A 249 -6.88 11.85 -12.66
CA THR A 249 -5.75 11.15 -13.28
C THR A 249 -5.57 11.57 -14.74
N THR A 250 -6.68 11.62 -15.49
CA THR A 250 -6.69 12.06 -16.89
C THR A 250 -6.23 13.51 -17.06
N LEU A 251 -6.67 14.43 -16.18
CA LEU A 251 -6.27 15.84 -16.24
C LEU A 251 -4.84 16.10 -15.74
N SER A 252 -4.32 15.27 -14.84
CA SER A 252 -2.94 15.39 -14.36
C SER A 252 -1.91 14.80 -15.32
N ALA A 253 -2.31 13.83 -16.15
CA ALA A 253 -1.48 13.20 -17.19
C ALA A 253 -1.42 14.06 -18.47
N ASP A 254 -1.02 15.32 -18.31
CA ASP A 254 -0.76 16.25 -19.42
C ASP A 254 0.70 16.08 -19.86
N SER A 255 0.92 15.65 -21.11
CA SER A 255 2.26 15.39 -21.66
C SER A 255 3.19 16.61 -21.72
N SER A 256 2.65 17.82 -21.50
CA SER A 256 3.45 19.04 -21.39
C SER A 256 3.93 19.34 -19.96
N ARG A 257 3.55 18.52 -18.98
CA ARG A 257 3.79 18.74 -17.54
C ARG A 257 4.33 17.45 -16.90
N ILE A 258 5.22 17.60 -15.93
CA ILE A 258 5.79 16.46 -15.20
C ILE A 258 4.86 16.10 -14.05
N LEU A 259 4.46 14.84 -13.95
CA LEU A 259 3.62 14.35 -12.86
C LEU A 259 4.42 14.36 -11.54
N ILE A 260 3.87 15.01 -10.50
CA ILE A 260 4.41 14.93 -9.13
C ILE A 260 3.85 13.68 -8.44
N GLY A 261 2.55 13.42 -8.60
CA GLY A 261 1.85 12.23 -8.09
C GLY A 261 0.37 12.23 -8.48
N ASP A 262 -0.30 11.07 -8.38
CA ASP A 262 -1.67 10.88 -8.86
C ASP A 262 -2.76 10.99 -7.79
N ASP A 263 -2.43 10.97 -6.49
CA ASP A 263 -3.47 10.81 -5.46
C ASP A 263 -3.19 11.50 -4.10
N GLU A 264 -1.96 11.50 -3.58
CA GLU A 264 -1.68 11.90 -2.20
C GLU A 264 -0.46 12.83 -2.07
N HIS A 265 -0.67 14.05 -1.55
CA HIS A 265 0.38 15.07 -1.45
C HIS A 265 0.37 15.81 -0.12
N GLY A 266 1.52 16.38 0.24
CA GLY A 266 1.66 17.36 1.32
C GLY A 266 2.02 18.72 0.74
N TRP A 267 1.51 19.80 1.33
CA TRP A 267 1.90 21.17 1.02
C TRP A 267 2.54 21.80 2.26
N SER A 268 3.85 22.04 2.18
CA SER A 268 4.67 22.70 3.19
C SER A 268 5.09 24.11 2.75
N ASP A 269 5.87 24.80 3.59
CA ASP A 269 6.47 26.10 3.23
C ASP A 269 7.40 26.03 2.00
N ASP A 270 7.96 24.84 1.72
CA ASP A 270 8.90 24.61 0.60
C ASP A 270 8.20 24.18 -0.69
N GLY A 271 6.90 23.83 -0.62
CA GLY A 271 6.08 23.48 -1.79
C GLY A 271 5.26 22.20 -1.61
N ILE A 272 4.88 21.61 -2.75
CA ILE A 272 4.10 20.37 -2.81
C ILE A 272 5.04 19.18 -2.98
N PHE A 273 4.85 18.14 -2.17
CA PHE A 273 5.58 16.88 -2.27
C PHE A 273 4.63 15.69 -2.29
N ASN A 274 5.01 14.63 -2.99
CA ASN A 274 4.23 13.40 -3.09
C ASN A 274 4.41 12.54 -1.82
N PHE A 275 3.35 11.86 -1.36
CA PHE A 275 3.46 10.85 -0.30
C PHE A 275 3.93 9.48 -0.83
N GLU A 276 3.79 9.26 -2.13
CA GLU A 276 3.95 7.97 -2.78
C GLU A 276 5.19 7.91 -3.67
N GLY A 277 5.65 6.70 -3.96
CA GLY A 277 6.68 6.38 -4.96
C GLY A 277 6.12 5.74 -6.24
N GLY A 278 4.79 5.66 -6.35
CA GLY A 278 4.06 4.98 -7.41
C GLY A 278 2.68 5.57 -7.68
N CYS A 279 1.97 4.92 -8.59
CA CYS A 279 0.58 5.24 -8.93
C CYS A 279 -0.29 3.99 -8.82
N TYR A 280 -1.58 4.20 -8.50
CA TYR A 280 -2.57 3.12 -8.36
C TYR A 280 -3.82 3.40 -9.19
N ALA A 281 -3.61 3.42 -10.51
CA ALA A 281 -4.58 3.84 -11.50
C ALA A 281 -5.76 2.87 -11.62
N LYS A 282 -6.93 3.41 -11.97
CA LYS A 282 -8.07 2.61 -12.45
C LYS A 282 -7.80 2.18 -13.89
N THR A 283 -8.16 0.93 -14.23
CA THR A 283 -7.87 0.35 -15.55
C THR A 283 -9.10 -0.08 -16.33
N ILE A 284 -10.31 0.05 -15.78
CA ILE A 284 -11.54 -0.21 -16.53
C ILE A 284 -11.65 0.80 -17.68
N HIS A 285 -11.92 0.32 -18.88
CA HIS A 285 -11.94 1.07 -20.14
C HIS A 285 -10.61 1.77 -20.51
N LEU A 286 -9.49 1.32 -19.94
CA LEU A 286 -8.18 1.86 -20.29
C LEU A 286 -7.83 1.56 -21.74
N SER A 287 -7.43 2.58 -22.49
CA SER A 287 -7.06 2.45 -23.90
C SER A 287 -5.75 3.18 -24.21
N PRO A 288 -4.99 2.73 -25.23
CA PRO A 288 -3.78 3.44 -25.66
C PRO A 288 -4.10 4.82 -26.26
N GLU A 289 -5.32 5.05 -26.76
CA GLU A 289 -5.75 6.35 -27.28
C GLU A 289 -6.18 7.33 -26.18
N GLY A 290 -6.84 6.84 -25.13
CA GLY A 290 -7.34 7.67 -24.03
C GLY A 290 -6.25 8.06 -23.03
N GLU A 291 -5.46 7.08 -22.60
CA GLU A 291 -4.44 7.26 -21.56
C GLU A 291 -3.14 6.50 -21.93
N PRO A 292 -2.42 6.94 -22.98
CA PRO A 292 -1.29 6.21 -23.55
C PRO A 292 -0.18 5.88 -22.54
N GLU A 293 0.15 6.81 -21.65
CA GLU A 293 1.20 6.64 -20.65
C GLU A 293 0.83 5.58 -19.62
N ILE A 294 -0.41 5.60 -19.13
CA ILE A 294 -0.92 4.60 -18.18
C ILE A 294 -1.07 3.24 -18.86
N TYR A 295 -1.57 3.20 -20.09
CA TYR A 295 -1.68 1.96 -20.86
C TYR A 295 -0.31 1.31 -21.09
N ALA A 296 0.73 2.11 -21.37
CA ALA A 296 2.09 1.61 -21.52
C ALA A 296 2.59 0.89 -20.27
N THR A 297 2.28 1.40 -19.06
CA THR A 297 2.73 0.76 -17.82
C THR A 297 2.15 -0.64 -17.61
N THR A 298 0.95 -0.93 -18.15
CA THR A 298 0.34 -2.27 -18.06
C THR A 298 1.09 -3.35 -18.85
N GLN A 299 2.04 -2.95 -19.68
CA GLN A 299 2.90 -3.82 -20.49
C GLN A 299 4.32 -3.91 -19.94
N MET A 300 4.58 -3.33 -18.77
CA MET A 300 5.90 -3.29 -18.16
C MET A 300 6.04 -4.33 -17.04
N PHE A 301 7.23 -4.90 -16.95
CA PHE A 301 7.64 -5.72 -15.81
C PHE A 301 7.60 -4.87 -14.53
N GLY A 302 7.22 -5.44 -13.39
CA GLY A 302 7.02 -4.73 -12.11
C GLY A 302 5.59 -4.23 -11.89
N THR A 303 4.79 -4.05 -12.96
CA THR A 303 3.40 -3.61 -12.85
C THR A 303 2.50 -4.73 -12.34
N ILE A 304 1.69 -4.42 -11.33
CA ILE A 304 0.61 -5.29 -10.86
C ILE A 304 -0.70 -4.85 -11.51
N LEU A 305 -1.45 -5.81 -12.07
CA LEU A 305 -2.84 -5.64 -12.50
C LEU A 305 -3.77 -6.36 -11.52
N GLU A 306 -4.57 -5.61 -10.78
CA GLU A 306 -5.53 -6.18 -9.83
C GLU A 306 -6.91 -6.32 -10.45
N ASN A 307 -7.43 -7.53 -10.37
CA ASN A 307 -8.78 -7.90 -10.79
C ASN A 307 -9.09 -7.66 -12.28
N VAL A 308 -8.08 -7.38 -13.10
CA VAL A 308 -8.23 -7.25 -14.56
C VAL A 308 -8.43 -8.64 -15.17
N PRO A 309 -9.53 -8.91 -15.89
CA PRO A 309 -9.69 -10.13 -16.65
C PRO A 309 -8.59 -10.28 -17.71
N LEU A 310 -8.21 -11.53 -17.98
CA LEU A 310 -7.30 -11.86 -19.05
C LEU A 310 -8.04 -12.65 -20.13
N LYS A 311 -7.68 -12.41 -21.38
CA LYS A 311 -8.08 -13.21 -22.55
C LYS A 311 -7.28 -14.51 -22.60
N ASP A 312 -7.61 -15.39 -23.54
CA ASP A 312 -6.97 -16.70 -23.68
C ASP A 312 -5.45 -16.60 -23.94
N ASP A 313 -5.01 -15.56 -24.65
CA ASP A 313 -3.59 -15.28 -24.90
C ASP A 313 -2.88 -14.59 -23.73
N ARG A 314 -3.58 -14.39 -22.60
CA ARG A 314 -3.15 -13.64 -21.41
C ARG A 314 -2.96 -12.14 -21.61
N SER A 315 -3.48 -11.57 -22.69
CA SER A 315 -3.63 -10.11 -22.77
C SER A 315 -4.68 -9.61 -21.77
N PRO A 316 -4.47 -8.45 -21.13
CA PRO A 316 -5.50 -7.83 -20.31
C PRO A 316 -6.73 -7.44 -21.13
N ASP A 317 -7.91 -7.68 -20.56
CA ASP A 317 -9.18 -7.20 -21.08
C ASP A 317 -9.71 -6.06 -20.19
N PHE A 318 -9.45 -4.82 -20.60
CA PHE A 318 -9.80 -3.64 -19.82
C PHE A 318 -11.28 -3.26 -19.92
N ASP A 319 -12.04 -3.85 -20.85
CA ASP A 319 -13.48 -3.60 -20.99
C ASP A 319 -14.34 -4.64 -20.24
N ASP A 320 -13.73 -5.72 -19.74
CA ASP A 320 -14.43 -6.75 -18.99
C ASP A 320 -14.43 -6.43 -17.48
N ALA A 321 -15.61 -6.17 -16.93
CA ALA A 321 -15.84 -5.90 -15.51
C ALA A 321 -16.32 -7.13 -14.71
N ARG A 322 -16.20 -8.36 -15.23
CA ARG A 322 -16.76 -9.58 -14.58
C ARG A 322 -16.32 -9.78 -13.13
N TYR A 323 -15.14 -9.29 -12.77
CA TYR A 323 -14.66 -9.32 -11.38
C TYR A 323 -15.05 -8.04 -10.63
N THR A 324 -14.88 -6.88 -11.25
CA THR A 324 -15.19 -5.57 -10.67
C THR A 324 -15.05 -4.44 -11.71
N GLU A 325 -15.74 -3.32 -11.48
CA GLU A 325 -15.49 -2.02 -12.13
C GLU A 325 -14.27 -1.28 -11.53
N ASN A 326 -13.74 -1.79 -10.41
CA ASN A 326 -12.58 -1.22 -9.73
C ASN A 326 -11.31 -2.00 -10.05
N THR A 327 -11.11 -2.34 -11.32
CA THR A 327 -9.83 -2.89 -11.79
C THR A 327 -8.73 -1.84 -11.65
N ARG A 328 -7.52 -2.28 -11.29
CA ARG A 328 -6.42 -1.39 -10.93
C ARG A 328 -5.09 -1.80 -11.55
N ALA A 329 -4.21 -0.82 -11.73
CA ALA A 329 -2.79 -1.03 -12.01
C ALA A 329 -1.95 -0.33 -10.94
N SER A 330 -1.04 -1.05 -10.30
CA SER A 330 0.00 -0.48 -9.44
C SER A 330 1.34 -0.54 -10.15
N TYR A 331 2.02 0.59 -10.24
CA TYR A 331 3.34 0.72 -10.89
C TYR A 331 4.15 1.86 -10.26
N PRO A 332 5.50 1.79 -10.34
CA PRO A 332 6.37 2.87 -9.88
C PRO A 332 6.16 4.16 -10.68
N ILE A 333 6.30 5.31 -10.03
CA ILE A 333 6.09 6.62 -10.68
C ILE A 333 7.11 6.85 -11.81
N SER A 334 8.30 6.25 -11.70
CA SER A 334 9.36 6.31 -12.71
C SER A 334 9.00 5.63 -14.05
N TYR A 335 7.83 5.01 -14.16
CA TYR A 335 7.32 4.48 -15.44
C TYR A 335 6.55 5.54 -16.24
N ILE A 336 6.17 6.64 -15.60
CA ILE A 336 5.58 7.80 -16.25
C ILE A 336 6.73 8.75 -16.66
N PRO A 337 6.77 9.23 -17.92
CA PRO A 337 7.86 10.07 -18.45
C PRO A 337 8.09 11.42 -17.77
#